data_AF-A0A1X0YG92-F1
#
_entry.id   AF-A0A1X0YG92-F1
#
_cell.length_a   1.000
_cell.length_b   1.000
_cell.length_c   1.000
_cell.angle_alpha   90.00
_cell.angle_beta   90.00
_cell.angle_gamma   90.00
#
_symmetry.space_group_name_H-M   'P 1'
#
loop_
_entity.id
_entity.type
_entity.pdbx_description
1 polymer ?
#
loop_
_entity_poly.entity_id
_entity_poly.type
_entity_poly.pdbx_seq_one_letter_code
_entity_poly.pdbx_strand_id
1 'polypeptide(L)'
;MNGSAVARPMNALGEFFLLSAEALVTTLRRPWAWREILEQIWFVARVSIFPTIMLSIPYTVLIVFVLNILLVEIGAGDLSGAGAGLASVTQVGPVVTAMVVSGAGSTAMCADLGARTIREEIDAMKVIGVNPVQALVVPRIIAATFVAVLLYSVVAVTGLTGSYVFVVFVQHVTPGAFIAGMTLVTGLPQVVISLIKATLFGLSAGLIACYKGLSVGGGPTGVGNAVNETVVFSFMALFFINIVTTALGVKVTAK
;
A
#
# COMPACT_ATOMS: atom_id res chain seq x y z
N MET A 1 -28.43 -26.24 -12.66
CA MET A 1 -28.04 -24.82 -12.45
C MET A 1 -26.58 -24.77 -12.00
N ASN A 2 -25.70 -24.23 -12.85
CA ASN A 2 -24.45 -23.52 -12.54
C ASN A 2 -23.41 -24.10 -11.55
N GLY A 3 -22.93 -25.33 -11.76
CA GLY A 3 -21.66 -25.78 -11.16
C GLY A 3 -20.42 -25.10 -11.78
N SER A 4 -20.47 -24.76 -13.07
CA SER A 4 -19.34 -24.17 -13.82
C SER A 4 -19.15 -22.66 -13.60
N ALA A 5 -20.20 -21.94 -13.19
CA ALA A 5 -20.12 -20.50 -12.92
C ALA A 5 -19.42 -20.20 -11.58
N VAL A 6 -19.51 -21.12 -10.60
CA VAL A 6 -18.84 -21.02 -9.30
C VAL A 6 -17.43 -21.65 -9.34
N ALA A 7 -17.21 -22.65 -10.19
CA ALA A 7 -15.91 -23.31 -10.32
C ALA A 7 -14.79 -22.39 -10.84
N ARG A 8 -15.10 -21.48 -11.79
CA ARG A 8 -14.11 -20.54 -12.34
C ARG A 8 -13.51 -19.59 -11.29
N PRO A 9 -14.31 -18.89 -10.46
CA PRO A 9 -13.75 -18.03 -9.41
C PRO A 9 -13.04 -18.84 -8.30
N MET A 10 -13.51 -20.05 -7.98
CA MET A 10 -12.82 -20.93 -7.01
C MET A 10 -11.44 -21.37 -7.52
N ASN A 11 -11.31 -21.69 -8.81
CA ASN A 11 -10.02 -22.05 -9.40
C ASN A 11 -9.07 -20.86 -9.45
N ALA A 12 -9.55 -19.67 -9.81
CA ALA A 12 -8.73 -18.45 -9.82
C ALA A 12 -8.22 -18.10 -8.41
N LEU A 13 -9.06 -18.25 -7.38
CA LEU A 13 -8.63 -18.10 -5.99
C LEU A 13 -7.58 -19.15 -5.60
N GLY A 14 -7.79 -20.42 -5.99
CA GLY A 14 -6.83 -21.49 -5.76
C GLY A 14 -5.46 -21.21 -6.40
N GLU A 15 -5.44 -20.76 -7.66
CA GLU A 15 -4.22 -20.37 -8.36
C GLU A 15 -3.53 -19.16 -7.72
N PHE A 16 -4.29 -18.16 -7.25
CA PHE A 16 -3.74 -17.02 -6.52
C PHE A 16 -3.08 -17.45 -5.20
N PHE A 17 -3.73 -18.34 -4.44
CA PHE A 17 -3.16 -18.87 -3.20
C PHE A 17 -1.92 -19.73 -3.46
N LEU A 18 -1.93 -20.54 -4.51
CA LEU A 18 -0.76 -21.34 -4.93
C LEU A 18 0.40 -20.44 -5.33
N LEU A 19 0.16 -19.42 -6.18
CA LEU A 19 1.18 -18.45 -6.57
C LEU A 19 1.71 -17.68 -5.36
N SER A 20 0.84 -17.28 -4.44
CA SER A 20 1.23 -16.55 -3.23
C SER A 20 2.09 -17.41 -2.30
N ALA A 21 1.71 -18.68 -2.11
CA ALA A 21 2.49 -19.63 -1.33
C ALA A 21 3.83 -19.94 -2.01
N GLU A 22 3.83 -20.17 -3.32
CA GLU A 22 5.06 -20.40 -4.09
C GLU A 22 5.98 -19.19 -4.03
N ALA A 23 5.46 -17.97 -4.20
CA ALA A 23 6.21 -16.71 -4.11
C ALA A 23 6.81 -16.51 -2.71
N LEU A 24 6.06 -16.77 -1.64
CA LEU A 24 6.57 -16.68 -0.26
C LEU A 24 7.68 -17.71 0.01
N VAL A 25 7.51 -18.94 -0.46
CA VAL A 25 8.51 -20.01 -0.31
C VAL A 25 9.75 -19.74 -1.16
N THR A 26 9.59 -19.25 -2.39
CA THR A 26 10.71 -18.90 -3.28
C THR A 26 11.41 -17.60 -2.88
N THR A 27 10.75 -16.68 -2.18
CA THR A 27 11.41 -15.52 -1.54
C THR A 27 12.53 -15.96 -0.61
N LEU A 28 12.36 -17.12 0.06
CA LEU A 28 13.36 -17.70 0.95
C LEU A 28 14.48 -18.47 0.23
N ARG A 29 14.35 -18.78 -1.07
CA ARG A 29 15.35 -19.53 -1.84
C ARG A 29 16.30 -18.57 -2.59
N ARG A 30 17.61 -18.71 -2.32
CA ARG A 30 18.70 -17.98 -3.02
C ARG A 30 18.94 -18.59 -4.43
N PRO A 31 19.38 -17.82 -5.45
CA PRO A 31 20.04 -16.50 -5.39
C PRO A 31 19.12 -15.31 -5.69
N TRP A 32 19.25 -14.24 -4.89
CA TRP A 32 18.49 -13.00 -5.08
C TRP A 32 19.09 -12.14 -6.21
N ALA A 33 18.27 -11.78 -7.19
CA ALA A 33 18.62 -10.86 -8.26
C ALA A 33 18.61 -9.41 -7.76
N TRP A 34 19.63 -9.02 -6.98
CA TRP A 34 19.73 -7.70 -6.34
C TRP A 34 19.63 -6.52 -7.30
N ARG A 35 20.13 -6.67 -8.53
CA ARG A 35 20.04 -5.63 -9.57
C ARG A 35 18.58 -5.38 -9.97
N GLU A 36 17.83 -6.45 -10.23
CA GLU A 36 16.40 -6.36 -10.57
C GLU A 36 15.61 -5.76 -9.41
N ILE A 37 15.91 -6.15 -8.15
CA ILE A 37 15.24 -5.57 -6.98
C ILE A 37 15.43 -4.05 -6.93
N LEU A 38 16.64 -3.55 -7.12
CA LEU A 38 16.93 -2.12 -7.09
C LEU A 38 16.23 -1.36 -8.25
N GLU A 39 16.24 -1.93 -9.44
CA GLU A 39 15.54 -1.35 -10.60
C GLU A 39 14.02 -1.28 -10.36
N GLN A 40 13.43 -2.35 -9.81
CA GLN A 40 12.01 -2.38 -9.48
C GLN A 40 11.67 -1.41 -8.33
N ILE A 41 12.51 -1.29 -7.30
CA ILE A 41 12.33 -0.29 -6.24
C ILE A 41 12.28 1.11 -6.84
N TRP A 42 13.22 1.44 -7.71
CA TRP A 42 13.29 2.75 -8.35
C TRP A 42 12.07 3.02 -9.26
N PHE A 43 11.68 2.03 -10.06
CA PHE A 43 10.51 2.13 -10.94
C PHE A 43 9.22 2.42 -10.14
N VAL A 44 8.96 1.62 -9.11
CA VAL A 44 7.74 1.72 -8.30
C VAL A 44 7.74 2.99 -7.45
N ALA A 45 8.89 3.36 -6.89
CA ALA A 45 9.05 4.59 -6.14
C ALA A 45 8.76 5.82 -7.03
N ARG A 46 9.33 5.89 -8.24
CA ARG A 46 9.17 7.03 -9.14
C ARG A 46 7.71 7.27 -9.54
N VAL A 47 6.98 6.20 -9.83
CA VAL A 47 5.55 6.28 -10.22
C VAL A 47 4.67 6.66 -9.03
N SER A 48 5.05 6.28 -7.81
CA SER A 48 4.22 6.44 -6.62
C SER A 48 4.49 7.72 -5.81
N ILE A 49 5.70 8.30 -5.86
CA ILE A 49 6.09 9.38 -4.95
C ILE A 49 5.27 10.65 -5.15
N PHE A 50 5.01 11.03 -6.40
CA PHE A 50 4.30 12.26 -6.74
C PHE A 50 2.81 12.19 -6.33
N PRO A 51 2.05 11.14 -6.70
CA PRO A 51 0.70 10.94 -6.19
C PRO A 51 0.63 10.89 -4.67
N THR A 52 1.64 10.27 -4.03
CA THR A 52 1.70 10.17 -2.56
C THR A 52 1.74 11.54 -1.90
N ILE A 53 2.64 12.42 -2.35
CA ILE A 53 2.77 13.76 -1.76
C ILE A 53 1.50 14.57 -2.02
N MET A 54 1.01 14.58 -3.27
CA MET A 54 -0.21 15.31 -3.65
C MET A 54 -1.45 14.85 -2.88
N LEU A 55 -1.59 13.56 -2.59
CA LEU A 55 -2.75 13.02 -1.87
C LEU A 55 -2.59 13.13 -0.35
N SER A 56 -1.36 13.02 0.17
CA SER A 56 -1.09 13.07 1.62
C SER A 56 -1.50 14.39 2.27
N ILE A 57 -1.17 15.52 1.65
CA ILE A 57 -1.40 16.86 2.22
C ILE A 57 -2.91 17.16 2.37
N PRO A 58 -3.73 17.17 1.30
CA PRO A 58 -5.14 17.53 1.41
C PRO A 58 -5.92 16.50 2.24
N TYR A 59 -5.58 15.21 2.15
CA TYR A 59 -6.27 14.18 2.92
C TYR A 59 -5.99 14.31 4.42
N THR A 60 -4.73 14.54 4.81
CA THR A 60 -4.39 14.76 6.23
C THR A 60 -5.02 16.04 6.75
N VAL A 61 -4.94 17.13 5.99
CA VAL A 61 -5.53 18.42 6.37
C VAL A 61 -7.03 18.30 6.58
N LEU A 62 -7.75 17.63 5.68
CA LEU A 62 -9.19 17.44 5.79
C LEU A 62 -9.58 16.70 7.07
N ILE A 63 -8.90 15.59 7.38
CA ILE A 63 -9.19 14.80 8.58
C ILE A 63 -8.88 15.59 9.86
N VAL A 64 -7.74 16.27 9.90
CA VAL A 64 -7.35 17.09 11.06
C VAL A 64 -8.30 18.27 11.24
N PHE A 65 -8.73 18.90 10.15
CA PHE A 65 -9.70 20.00 10.19
C PHE A 65 -11.03 19.55 10.79
N VAL A 66 -11.59 18.44 10.32
CA VAL A 66 -12.85 17.88 10.84
C VAL A 66 -12.71 17.48 12.31
N LEU A 67 -11.59 16.87 12.70
CA LEU A 67 -11.32 16.55 14.10
C LEU A 67 -11.24 17.82 14.95
N ASN A 68 -10.52 18.85 14.51
CA ASN A 68 -10.37 20.08 15.28
C ASN A 68 -11.70 20.80 15.51
N ILE A 69 -12.62 20.82 14.53
CA ILE A 69 -13.98 21.37 14.73
C ILE A 69 -14.65 20.71 15.94
N LEU A 70 -14.61 19.37 16.02
CA LEU A 70 -15.17 18.62 17.15
C LEU A 70 -14.46 18.93 18.47
N LEU A 71 -13.12 19.07 18.46
CA LEU A 71 -12.35 19.42 19.65
C LEU A 71 -12.66 20.84 20.15
N VAL A 72 -12.89 21.79 19.25
CA VAL A 72 -13.25 23.17 19.62
C VAL A 72 -14.63 23.22 20.26
N GLU A 73 -15.60 22.44 19.76
CA GLU A 73 -16.95 22.37 20.35
C GLU A 73 -16.95 21.89 21.81
N ILE A 74 -16.02 21.00 22.17
CA ILE A 74 -15.86 20.49 23.55
C ILE A 74 -14.86 21.31 24.38
N GLY A 75 -14.36 22.44 23.86
CA GLY A 75 -13.40 23.31 24.54
C GLY A 75 -11.97 22.76 24.63
N ALA A 76 -11.64 21.70 23.87
CA ALA A 76 -10.35 21.02 23.88
C ALA A 76 -9.47 21.37 22.66
N GLY A 77 -9.58 22.59 22.12
CA GLY A 77 -8.83 23.02 20.92
C GLY A 77 -7.31 22.87 21.04
N ASP A 78 -6.76 22.96 22.25
CA ASP A 78 -5.34 22.77 22.52
C ASP A 78 -4.86 21.31 22.33
N LEU A 79 -5.77 20.32 22.39
CA LEU A 79 -5.47 18.92 22.07
C LEU A 79 -5.52 18.61 20.58
N SER A 80 -5.71 19.62 19.72
CA SER A 80 -5.75 19.41 18.28
C SER A 80 -4.48 18.75 17.73
N GLY A 81 -3.31 19.01 18.34
CA GLY A 81 -2.04 18.36 17.97
C GLY A 81 -2.02 16.86 18.25
N ALA A 82 -2.67 16.43 19.35
CA ALA A 82 -2.77 15.03 19.73
C ALA A 82 -3.65 14.24 18.76
N GLY A 83 -4.82 14.80 18.43
CA GLY A 83 -5.73 14.23 17.45
C GLY A 83 -5.09 14.18 16.06
N ALA A 84 -4.38 15.23 15.67
CA ALA A 84 -3.67 15.30 14.40
C ALA A 84 -2.56 14.26 14.28
N GLY A 85 -1.71 14.14 15.31
CA GLY A 85 -0.66 13.14 15.36
C GLY A 85 -1.19 11.72 15.28
N LEU A 86 -2.15 11.38 16.15
CA LEU A 86 -2.71 10.03 16.17
C LEU A 86 -3.43 9.70 14.86
N ALA A 87 -4.27 10.59 14.35
CA ALA A 87 -5.00 10.34 13.11
C ALA A 87 -4.05 10.24 11.90
N SER A 88 -3.07 11.13 11.82
CA SER A 88 -2.09 11.15 10.73
C SER A 88 -1.27 9.86 10.69
N VAL A 89 -0.72 9.42 11.83
CA VAL A 89 0.18 8.28 11.93
C VAL A 89 -0.56 6.94 11.84
N THR A 90 -1.72 6.80 12.48
CA THR A 90 -2.38 5.48 12.64
C THR A 90 -3.38 5.13 11.55
N GLN A 91 -3.97 6.13 10.89
CA GLN A 91 -5.06 5.93 9.92
C GLN A 91 -4.71 6.55 8.56
N VAL A 92 -4.45 7.85 8.53
CA VAL A 92 -4.22 8.59 7.29
C VAL A 92 -2.99 8.05 6.56
N GLY A 93 -1.87 7.88 7.26
CA GLY A 93 -0.64 7.30 6.71
C GLY A 93 -0.88 5.97 5.98
N PRO A 94 -1.37 4.94 6.70
CA PRO A 94 -1.66 3.64 6.09
C PRO A 94 -2.68 3.70 4.95
N VAL A 95 -3.74 4.50 5.07
CA VAL A 95 -4.79 4.59 4.03
C VAL A 95 -4.26 5.24 2.75
N VAL A 96 -3.52 6.34 2.85
CA VAL A 96 -2.92 7.02 1.70
C VAL A 96 -1.90 6.12 1.02
N THR A 97 -1.04 5.45 1.80
CA THR A 97 -0.09 4.48 1.25
C THR A 97 -0.80 3.33 0.55
N ALA A 98 -1.87 2.78 1.13
CA ALA A 98 -2.67 1.73 0.51
C ALA A 98 -3.25 2.19 -0.83
N MET A 99 -3.85 3.39 -0.88
CA MET A 99 -4.44 3.96 -2.10
C MET A 99 -3.42 4.13 -3.23
N VAL A 100 -2.23 4.63 -2.93
CA VAL A 100 -1.22 4.88 -3.96
C VAL A 100 -0.54 3.59 -4.40
N VAL A 101 -0.29 2.66 -3.47
CA VAL A 101 0.32 1.36 -3.81
C VAL A 101 -0.64 0.49 -4.62
N SER A 102 -1.95 0.45 -4.32
CA SER A 102 -2.93 -0.25 -5.15
C SER A 102 -3.18 0.45 -6.49
N GLY A 103 -3.17 1.78 -6.50
CA GLY A 103 -3.49 2.58 -7.68
C GLY A 103 -2.32 2.71 -8.66
N ALA A 104 -1.20 3.28 -8.22
CA ALA A 104 -0.07 3.62 -9.09
C ALA A 104 0.99 2.50 -9.15
N GLY A 105 1.35 1.93 -8.00
CA GLY A 105 2.39 0.89 -7.93
C GLY A 105 1.94 -0.44 -8.56
N SER A 106 0.78 -0.94 -8.16
CA SER A 106 0.28 -2.26 -8.59
C SER A 106 -0.09 -2.29 -10.07
N THR A 107 -0.67 -1.21 -10.59
CA THR A 107 -1.03 -1.11 -12.00
C THR A 107 0.20 -1.05 -12.89
N ALA A 108 1.23 -0.30 -12.49
CA ALA A 108 2.50 -0.23 -13.21
C ALA A 108 3.18 -1.60 -13.25
N MET A 109 3.21 -2.33 -12.12
CA MET A 109 3.74 -3.70 -12.06
C MET A 109 2.93 -4.67 -12.93
N CYS A 110 1.60 -4.61 -12.87
CA CYS A 110 0.71 -5.46 -13.64
C CYS A 110 0.83 -5.17 -15.15
N ALA A 111 0.94 -3.90 -15.55
CA ALA A 111 1.08 -3.52 -16.95
C ALA A 111 2.43 -3.98 -17.53
N ASP A 112 3.53 -3.80 -16.79
CA ASP A 112 4.84 -4.26 -17.23
C ASP A 112 4.89 -5.79 -17.35
N LEU A 113 4.35 -6.51 -16.36
CA LEU A 113 4.32 -7.97 -16.42
C LEU A 113 3.37 -8.49 -17.51
N GLY A 114 2.19 -7.90 -17.64
CA GLY A 114 1.23 -8.20 -18.70
C GLY A 114 1.79 -7.94 -20.10
N ALA A 115 2.58 -6.87 -20.27
CA ALA A 115 3.27 -6.58 -21.53
C ALA A 115 4.29 -7.67 -21.89
N ARG A 116 5.02 -8.21 -20.91
CA ARG A 116 5.94 -9.34 -21.12
C ARG A 116 5.20 -10.64 -21.42
N THR A 117 4.05 -10.85 -20.79
CA THR A 117 3.17 -12.01 -21.04
C THR A 117 2.66 -12.01 -22.49
N ILE A 118 2.15 -10.88 -23.00
CA ILE A 118 1.66 -10.81 -24.39
C ILE A 118 2.76 -10.86 -25.45
N ARG A 119 4.02 -10.62 -25.06
CA ARG A 119 5.20 -10.75 -25.92
C ARG A 119 5.82 -12.16 -25.87
N GLU A 120 5.16 -13.09 -25.18
CA GLU A 120 5.61 -14.48 -24.98
C GLU A 120 6.97 -14.60 -24.26
N GLU A 121 7.47 -13.54 -23.60
CA GLU A 121 8.73 -13.57 -22.86
C GLU A 121 8.64 -14.51 -21.65
N ILE A 122 7.48 -14.55 -21.00
CA ILE A 122 7.22 -15.42 -19.84
C ILE A 122 7.24 -16.90 -20.25
N ASP A 123 6.69 -17.23 -21.41
CA ASP A 123 6.67 -18.60 -21.91
C ASP A 123 8.03 -19.02 -22.46
N ALA A 124 8.76 -18.10 -23.10
CA ALA A 124 10.15 -18.32 -23.48
C ALA A 124 11.02 -18.69 -22.26
N MET A 125 10.85 -18.00 -21.12
CA MET A 125 11.57 -18.35 -19.89
C MET A 125 11.27 -19.77 -19.41
N LYS A 126 10.00 -20.20 -19.46
CA LYS A 126 9.61 -21.57 -19.08
C LYS A 126 10.27 -22.62 -19.98
N VAL A 127 10.37 -22.35 -21.29
CA VAL A 127 10.99 -23.26 -22.27
C VAL A 127 12.49 -23.43 -22.01
N ILE A 128 13.19 -22.36 -21.63
CA ILE A 128 14.62 -22.44 -21.26
C ILE A 128 14.87 -22.91 -19.81
N GLY A 129 13.82 -23.37 -19.11
CA GLY A 129 13.92 -23.94 -17.76
C GLY A 129 14.07 -22.91 -16.63
N VAL A 130 13.81 -21.63 -16.89
CA VAL A 130 13.85 -20.56 -15.88
C VAL A 130 12.47 -20.37 -15.27
N ASN A 131 12.36 -20.45 -13.93
CA ASN A 131 11.10 -20.22 -13.24
C ASN A 131 10.74 -18.71 -13.23
N PRO A 132 9.64 -18.29 -13.89
CA PRO A 132 9.23 -16.87 -13.96
C PRO A 132 8.85 -16.29 -12.59
N VAL A 133 8.34 -17.11 -11.67
CA VAL A 133 7.97 -16.66 -10.31
C VAL A 133 9.22 -16.21 -9.55
N GLN A 134 10.28 -17.01 -9.60
CA GLN A 134 11.53 -16.68 -8.93
C GLN A 134 12.25 -15.49 -9.59
N ALA A 135 12.23 -15.41 -10.93
CA ALA A 135 12.95 -14.38 -11.67
C ALA A 135 12.27 -13.01 -11.68
N LEU A 136 10.92 -12.96 -11.74
CA LEU A 136 10.17 -11.70 -11.92
C LEU A 136 9.25 -11.35 -10.75
N VAL A 137 8.57 -12.34 -10.15
CA VAL A 137 7.53 -12.09 -9.13
C VAL A 137 8.16 -11.76 -7.78
N VAL A 138 9.12 -12.58 -7.32
CA VAL A 138 9.83 -12.38 -6.05
C VAL A 138 10.47 -10.98 -5.93
N PRO A 139 11.31 -10.52 -6.89
CA PRO A 139 11.94 -9.20 -6.77
C PRO A 139 10.92 -8.05 -6.73
N ARG A 140 9.80 -8.18 -7.44
CA ARG A 140 8.73 -7.17 -7.45
C ARG A 140 7.99 -7.10 -6.12
N ILE A 141 7.70 -8.24 -5.49
CA ILE A 141 7.04 -8.27 -4.17
C ILE A 141 7.93 -7.61 -3.11
N ILE A 142 9.23 -7.94 -3.12
CA ILE A 142 10.20 -7.32 -2.19
C ILE A 142 10.29 -5.81 -2.45
N ALA A 143 10.39 -5.40 -3.72
CA ALA A 143 10.42 -3.99 -4.10
C ALA A 143 9.14 -3.25 -3.67
N ALA A 144 7.96 -3.81 -3.93
CA ALA A 144 6.66 -3.26 -3.54
C ALA A 144 6.56 -3.07 -2.03
N THR A 145 6.99 -4.07 -1.26
CA THR A 145 6.98 -4.06 0.20
C THR A 145 7.89 -2.98 0.74
N PHE A 146 9.12 -2.89 0.23
CA PHE A 146 10.09 -1.88 0.64
C PHE A 146 9.62 -0.46 0.31
N VAL A 147 9.09 -0.26 -0.91
CA VAL A 147 8.57 1.04 -1.34
C VAL A 147 7.34 1.43 -0.51
N ALA A 148 6.44 0.51 -0.17
CA ALA A 148 5.27 0.82 0.67
C ALA A 148 5.69 1.34 2.06
N VAL A 149 6.70 0.73 2.69
CA VAL A 149 7.25 1.18 3.97
C VAL A 149 7.89 2.57 3.84
N LEU A 150 8.63 2.81 2.76
CA LEU A 150 9.25 4.11 2.50
C LEU A 150 8.20 5.20 2.25
N LEU A 151 7.17 4.90 1.45
CA LEU A 151 6.08 5.83 1.15
C LEU A 151 5.29 6.19 2.41
N TYR A 152 5.01 5.24 3.30
CA TYR A 152 4.37 5.55 4.58
C TYR A 152 5.15 6.61 5.37
N SER A 153 6.48 6.47 5.43
CA SER A 153 7.33 7.43 6.14
C SER A 153 7.25 8.83 5.52
N VAL A 154 7.22 8.91 4.19
CA VAL A 154 7.00 10.17 3.46
C VAL A 154 5.64 10.76 3.80
N VAL A 155 4.56 9.97 3.76
CA VAL A 155 3.19 10.42 4.09
C VAL A 155 3.09 10.94 5.51
N ALA A 156 3.72 10.26 6.48
CA ALA A 156 3.71 10.68 7.86
C ALA A 156 4.36 12.07 8.03
N VAL A 157 5.52 12.28 7.40
CA VAL A 157 6.21 13.58 7.45
C VAL A 157 5.41 14.66 6.72
N THR A 158 5.01 14.43 5.47
CA THR A 158 4.28 15.45 4.68
C THR A 158 2.89 15.73 5.23
N GLY A 159 2.22 14.73 5.78
CA GLY A 159 0.92 14.86 6.45
C GLY A 159 1.01 15.66 7.74
N LEU A 160 2.00 15.39 8.60
CA LEU A 160 2.20 16.16 9.83
C LEU A 160 2.61 17.61 9.54
N THR A 161 3.52 17.83 8.59
CA THR A 161 3.91 19.20 8.19
C THR A 161 2.73 19.95 7.55
N GLY A 162 1.97 19.30 6.67
CA GLY A 162 0.80 19.90 6.03
C GLY A 162 -0.31 20.27 7.02
N SER A 163 -0.60 19.37 7.97
CA SER A 163 -1.59 19.63 9.02
C SER A 163 -1.13 20.69 10.02
N TYR A 164 0.16 20.73 10.40
CA TYR A 164 0.72 21.79 11.24
C TYR A 164 0.51 23.18 10.63
N VAL A 165 0.88 23.35 9.36
CA VAL A 165 0.69 24.63 8.66
C VAL A 165 -0.79 25.00 8.62
N PHE A 166 -1.66 24.07 8.28
CA PHE A 166 -3.08 24.39 8.19
C PHE A 166 -3.70 24.76 9.54
N VAL A 167 -3.44 23.98 10.59
CA VAL A 167 -4.03 24.20 11.93
C VAL A 167 -3.52 25.50 12.55
N VAL A 168 -2.24 25.83 12.40
CA VAL A 168 -1.67 27.07 12.95
C VAL A 168 -2.15 28.30 12.19
N PHE A 169 -2.10 28.28 10.86
CA PHE A 169 -2.40 29.47 10.06
C PHE A 169 -3.90 29.70 9.83
N VAL A 170 -4.70 28.64 9.72
CA VAL A 170 -6.14 28.74 9.41
C VAL A 170 -7.01 28.63 10.66
N GLN A 171 -6.67 27.74 11.59
CA GLN A 171 -7.48 27.52 12.81
C GLN A 171 -6.96 28.30 14.03
N HIS A 172 -5.88 29.09 13.87
CA HIS A 172 -5.33 29.96 14.90
C HIS A 172 -4.97 29.24 16.22
N VAL A 173 -4.63 27.96 16.15
CA VAL A 173 -4.15 27.21 17.32
C VAL A 173 -2.71 27.61 17.62
N THR A 174 -2.35 27.68 18.90
CA THR A 174 -0.98 28.03 19.28
C THR A 174 0.02 26.95 18.82
N PRO A 175 1.13 27.31 18.15
CA PRO A 175 2.12 26.35 17.67
C PRO A 175 2.69 25.45 18.77
N GLY A 176 2.87 26.02 19.96
CA GLY A 176 3.35 25.31 21.15
C GLY A 176 2.39 24.22 21.62
N ALA A 177 1.08 24.50 21.66
CA ALA A 177 0.07 23.51 22.04
C ALA A 177 -0.01 22.38 21.01
N PHE A 178 0.14 22.67 19.71
CA PHE A 178 0.12 21.62 18.69
C PHE A 178 1.29 20.65 18.81
N ILE A 179 2.52 21.15 18.98
CA ILE A 179 3.71 20.30 19.08
C ILE A 179 3.68 19.50 20.39
N ALA A 180 3.30 20.13 21.50
CA ALA A 180 3.16 19.45 22.79
C ALA A 180 2.04 18.40 22.77
N GLY A 181 0.91 18.71 22.13
CA GLY A 181 -0.21 17.80 21.96
C GLY A 181 0.15 16.59 21.10
N MET A 182 0.96 16.78 20.06
CA MET A 182 1.39 15.67 19.20
C MET A 182 2.16 14.61 19.98
N THR A 183 3.18 15.02 20.74
CA THR A 183 4.05 14.10 21.50
C THR A 183 3.34 13.38 22.64
N LEU A 184 2.17 13.87 23.08
CA LEU A 184 1.33 13.23 24.09
C LEU A 184 0.74 11.88 23.64
N VAL A 185 0.47 11.71 22.35
CA VAL A 185 -0.31 10.56 21.85
C VAL A 185 0.39 9.81 20.71
N THR A 186 1.32 10.44 19.98
CA THR A 186 2.17 9.72 19.01
C THR A 186 3.42 9.16 19.66
N GLY A 187 3.34 7.91 20.09
CA GLY A 187 4.49 7.13 20.56
C GLY A 187 5.11 6.24 19.47
N LEU A 188 6.24 5.62 19.82
CA LEU A 188 6.87 4.56 19.03
C LEU A 188 5.94 3.39 18.68
N PRO A 189 5.04 2.92 19.58
CA PRO A 189 4.15 1.79 19.27
C PRO A 189 3.24 2.05 18.08
N GLN A 190 2.68 3.25 17.97
CA GLN A 190 1.77 3.63 16.88
C GLN A 190 2.50 3.62 15.54
N VAL A 191 3.74 4.12 15.50
CA VAL A 191 4.57 4.12 14.30
C VAL A 191 4.91 2.69 13.87
N VAL A 192 5.31 1.83 14.81
CA VAL A 192 5.65 0.43 14.51
C VAL A 192 4.45 -0.34 13.96
N ILE A 193 3.26 -0.18 14.57
CA ILE A 193 2.03 -0.81 14.08
C ILE A 193 1.72 -0.34 12.66
N SER A 194 1.85 0.95 12.37
CA SER A 194 1.62 1.48 11.03
C SER A 194 2.68 1.01 10.02
N LEU A 195 3.94 0.81 10.45
CA LEU A 195 4.99 0.25 9.60
C LEU A 195 4.69 -1.20 9.20
N ILE A 196 4.18 -2.00 10.15
CA ILE A 196 3.74 -3.38 9.90
C ILE A 196 2.56 -3.37 8.91
N LYS A 197 1.58 -2.47 9.09
CA LYS A 197 0.48 -2.30 8.12
C LYS A 197 0.99 -1.98 6.72
N ALA A 198 1.90 -1.01 6.60
CA ALA A 198 2.49 -0.61 5.31
C ALA A 198 3.21 -1.79 4.62
N THR A 199 3.91 -2.62 5.41
CA THR A 199 4.56 -3.84 4.93
C THR A 199 3.54 -4.83 4.35
N LEU A 200 2.46 -5.11 5.09
CA LEU A 200 1.40 -6.01 4.63
C LEU A 200 0.70 -5.49 3.37
N PHE A 201 0.55 -4.17 3.25
CA PHE A 201 -0.03 -3.55 2.06
C PHE A 201 0.85 -3.73 0.84
N GLY A 202 2.15 -3.43 0.94
CA GLY A 202 3.08 -3.62 -0.17
C GLY A 202 3.19 -5.09 -0.61
N LEU A 203 3.20 -6.02 0.35
CA LEU A 203 3.22 -7.46 0.08
C LEU A 203 1.98 -7.89 -0.72
N SER A 204 0.79 -7.53 -0.22
CA SER A 204 -0.48 -7.98 -0.80
C SER A 204 -0.72 -7.35 -2.17
N ALA A 205 -0.41 -6.06 -2.31
CA ALA A 205 -0.51 -5.35 -3.57
C ALA A 205 0.44 -5.92 -4.63
N GLY A 206 1.68 -6.21 -4.26
CA GLY A 206 2.65 -6.87 -5.15
C GLY A 206 2.18 -8.25 -5.61
N LEU A 207 1.62 -9.06 -4.71
CA LEU A 207 1.07 -10.38 -5.03
C LEU A 207 -0.10 -10.30 -6.02
N ILE A 208 -1.06 -9.41 -5.78
CA ILE A 208 -2.23 -9.24 -6.64
C ILE A 208 -1.80 -8.74 -8.04
N ALA A 209 -0.89 -7.77 -8.09
CA ALA A 209 -0.35 -7.25 -9.35
C ALA A 209 0.38 -8.33 -10.16
N CYS A 210 1.22 -9.15 -9.50
CA CYS A 210 1.95 -10.21 -10.17
C CYS A 210 1.03 -11.33 -10.67
N TYR A 211 0.02 -11.72 -9.89
CA TYR A 211 -0.96 -12.70 -10.31
C TYR A 211 -1.71 -12.21 -11.56
N LYS A 212 -2.30 -11.01 -11.50
CA LYS A 212 -3.06 -10.46 -12.62
C LYS A 212 -2.19 -10.22 -13.84
N GLY A 213 -0.93 -9.82 -13.68
CA GLY A 213 0.02 -9.62 -14.78
C GLY A 213 0.46 -10.91 -15.48
N LEU A 214 0.55 -12.05 -14.75
CA LEU A 214 0.86 -13.35 -15.35
C LEU A 214 -0.34 -14.02 -16.01
N SER A 215 -1.54 -13.78 -15.48
CA SER A 215 -2.78 -14.38 -15.99
C SER A 215 -3.41 -13.59 -17.15
N VAL A 216 -2.71 -12.60 -17.72
CA VAL A 216 -3.23 -11.82 -18.86
C VAL A 216 -3.25 -12.68 -20.13
N GLY A 217 -4.38 -12.63 -20.85
CA GLY A 217 -4.51 -13.19 -22.20
C GLY A 217 -5.22 -12.21 -23.14
N GLY A 218 -5.15 -12.45 -24.45
CA GLY A 218 -5.96 -11.72 -25.43
C GLY A 218 -5.39 -10.38 -25.91
N GLY A 219 -4.07 -10.23 -25.96
CA GLY A 219 -3.40 -9.07 -26.57
C GLY A 219 -3.44 -7.79 -25.73
N PRO A 220 -3.14 -6.61 -26.32
CA PRO A 220 -2.98 -5.35 -25.60
C PRO A 220 -4.23 -4.90 -24.81
N THR A 221 -5.43 -5.18 -25.34
CA THR A 221 -6.69 -4.86 -24.65
C THR A 221 -6.87 -5.68 -23.37
N GLY A 222 -6.39 -6.92 -23.36
CA GLY A 222 -6.39 -7.79 -22.19
C GLY A 222 -5.55 -7.23 -21.03
N VAL A 223 -4.42 -6.59 -21.34
CA VAL A 223 -3.56 -5.93 -20.35
C VAL A 223 -4.31 -4.79 -19.65
N GLY A 224 -5.02 -3.96 -20.41
CA GLY A 224 -5.82 -2.86 -19.85
C GLY A 224 -6.91 -3.35 -18.89
N ASN A 225 -7.61 -4.43 -19.26
CA ASN A 225 -8.63 -5.03 -18.40
C ASN A 225 -8.02 -5.61 -17.11
N ALA A 226 -6.89 -6.32 -17.22
CA ALA A 226 -6.20 -6.86 -16.06
C ALA A 226 -5.69 -5.76 -15.10
N VAL A 227 -5.24 -4.63 -15.64
CA VAL A 227 -4.83 -3.46 -14.84
C VAL A 227 -6.02 -2.90 -14.06
N ASN A 228 -7.17 -2.71 -14.69
CA ASN A 228 -8.38 -2.20 -14.02
C ASN A 228 -8.86 -3.17 -12.92
N GLU A 229 -8.86 -4.47 -13.21
CA GLU A 229 -9.19 -5.49 -12.22
C GLU A 229 -8.20 -5.48 -11.04
N THR A 230 -6.90 -5.34 -11.32
CA THR A 230 -5.85 -5.28 -10.29
C THR A 230 -6.10 -4.17 -9.30
N VAL A 231 -6.51 -2.99 -9.76
CA VAL A 231 -6.86 -1.87 -8.87
C VAL A 231 -7.97 -2.29 -7.92
N VAL A 232 -9.09 -2.78 -8.46
CA VAL A 232 -10.28 -3.12 -7.67
C VAL A 232 -9.96 -4.20 -6.63
N PHE A 233 -9.33 -5.30 -7.05
CA PHE A 233 -8.98 -6.39 -6.13
C PHE A 233 -7.96 -5.96 -5.08
N SER A 234 -6.95 -5.18 -5.46
CA SER A 234 -5.97 -4.64 -4.52
C SER A 234 -6.64 -3.72 -3.51
N PHE A 235 -7.50 -2.80 -3.95
CA PHE A 235 -8.24 -1.93 -3.05
C PHE A 235 -9.10 -2.72 -2.04
N MET A 236 -9.88 -3.69 -2.50
CA MET A 236 -10.70 -4.53 -1.62
C MET A 236 -9.86 -5.29 -0.59
N ALA A 237 -8.75 -5.90 -1.03
CA ALA A 237 -7.85 -6.65 -0.16
C ALA A 237 -7.16 -5.74 0.86
N LEU A 238 -6.63 -4.60 0.42
CA LEU A 238 -5.92 -3.66 1.31
C LEU A 238 -6.85 -3.06 2.36
N PHE A 239 -8.09 -2.72 2.02
CA PHE A 239 -9.07 -2.26 3.00
C PHE A 239 -9.43 -3.34 4.01
N PHE A 240 -9.61 -4.59 3.56
CA PHE A 240 -9.85 -5.71 4.46
C PHE A 240 -8.67 -5.91 5.43
N ILE A 241 -7.43 -5.92 4.91
CA ILE A 241 -6.21 -6.00 5.73
C ILE A 241 -6.12 -4.81 6.69
N ASN A 242 -6.49 -3.61 6.26
CA ASN A 242 -6.47 -2.43 7.10
C ASN A 242 -7.42 -2.58 8.30
N ILE A 243 -8.64 -3.06 8.08
CA ILE A 243 -9.62 -3.30 9.15
C ILE A 243 -9.09 -4.35 10.14
N VAL A 244 -8.62 -5.49 9.63
CA VAL A 244 -8.11 -6.59 10.46
C VAL A 244 -6.90 -6.13 11.28
N THR A 245 -5.93 -5.48 10.63
CA THR A 245 -4.70 -5.03 11.31
C THR A 245 -4.98 -3.90 12.28
N THR A 246 -5.96 -3.03 11.98
CA THR A 246 -6.41 -2.00 12.92
C THR A 246 -7.09 -2.61 14.14
N ALA A 247 -7.99 -3.58 13.95
CA ALA A 247 -8.66 -4.27 15.05
C ALA A 247 -7.66 -5.00 15.96
N LEU A 248 -6.64 -5.63 15.39
CA LEU A 248 -5.55 -6.27 16.14
C LEU A 248 -4.66 -5.22 16.83
N GLY A 249 -4.28 -4.15 16.14
CA GLY A 249 -3.44 -3.09 16.68
C GLY A 249 -4.08 -2.37 17.86
N VAL A 250 -5.40 -2.13 17.83
CA VAL A 250 -6.13 -1.54 18.97
C VAL A 250 -6.10 -2.47 20.19
N LYS A 251 -6.26 -3.79 20.01
CA LYS A 251 -6.17 -4.75 21.12
C LYS A 251 -4.77 -4.85 21.73
N VAL A 252 -3.72 -4.64 20.94
CA VAL A 252 -2.33 -4.65 21.42
C VAL A 252 -1.98 -3.37 22.16
N THR A 253 -2.48 -2.21 21.73
CA THR A 253 -2.25 -0.92 22.41
C THR A 253 -3.14 -0.70 23.63
N ALA A 254 -4.28 -1.41 23.73
CA ALA A 254 -5.20 -1.34 24.87
C ALA A 254 -4.80 -2.25 26.05
N LYS A 255 -3.66 -2.96 25.95
CA LYS A 255 -3.07 -3.80 27.00
C LYS A 255 -1.75 -3.19 27.46
#